data_AF-A0A957P424-F1
#
_entry.id   AF-A0A957P424-F1
#
_cell.length_a   1.000
_cell.length_b   1.000
_cell.length_c   1.000
_cell.angle_alpha   90.00
_cell.angle_beta   90.00
_cell.angle_gamma   90.00
#
_symmetry.space_group_name_H-M   'P 1'
#
loop_
_entity.id
_entity.type
_entity.pdbx_description
1 polymer ?
#
loop_
_entity_poly.entity_id
_entity_poly.type
_entity_poly.pdbx_seq_one_letter_code
_entity_poly.pdbx_strand_id
1 'polypeptide(L)'
;ATHPEFLASLANTFHGGSLQTELGNDKDYLATRVSFKLNLRGPSMTIQTACSSSLVAIAQACQNLQSYQCDMALAGGATIKFPQNRGYLYEEDGMVAPDGRCRTFDAQARGTVFGDGIGVVLLKRLEDAVADGDSIYAIIKGWGLNNDGGAKVGYTAPSVDGQAEAIALAQAVADVNADTITYIEAHGTGTPLGDPIEIDALTKAFRQTTDKKQFCAIGSVKTNIGHLDIAAGVAGLIKTTLALQHKQIPPSLHFETPNPNIDFANSPFYVNTQLTDWSPANSPRRAGISSFGVGGTNAHVVVEEAPPLVSDVSERTHHLLVLSAKSATALAAMSANLRHYLQSQADTINMDDLAYTLQVGRRPFPHRRAVIAKDIADAVQKLGSSDSGHVFTQETKQQNPPVVFMFPGQGSQHVNMCRELYEHEAVFR
;
A
#
# COMPACT_ATOMS: atom_id res chain seq x y z
N ALA A 1 26.81 -36.40 -4.29
CA ALA A 1 27.12 -34.96 -4.45
C ALA A 1 26.02 -34.03 -3.91
N THR A 2 24.89 -34.55 -3.39
CA THR A 2 23.76 -33.76 -2.87
C THR A 2 23.32 -34.27 -1.49
N HIS A 3 24.26 -34.57 -0.59
CA HIS A 3 23.91 -34.87 0.80
C HIS A 3 23.53 -33.55 1.50
N PRO A 4 22.33 -33.40 2.07
CA PRO A 4 21.88 -32.16 2.73
C PRO A 4 22.84 -31.68 3.82
N GLU A 5 23.43 -32.62 4.57
CA GLU A 5 24.40 -32.33 5.62
C GLU A 5 25.73 -31.80 5.07
N PHE A 6 26.19 -32.30 3.93
CA PHE A 6 27.39 -31.81 3.25
C PHE A 6 27.18 -30.43 2.63
N LEU A 7 25.99 -30.17 2.09
CA LEU A 7 25.61 -28.84 1.61
C LEU A 7 25.47 -27.83 2.76
N ALA A 8 24.94 -28.26 3.91
CA ALA A 8 24.85 -27.44 5.12
C ALA A 8 26.23 -27.14 5.72
N SER A 9 27.16 -28.12 5.70
CA SER A 9 28.54 -27.90 6.16
C SER A 9 29.27 -26.92 5.24
N LEU A 10 29.12 -27.04 3.92
CA LEU A 10 29.69 -26.10 2.95
C LEU A 10 29.10 -24.70 3.06
N ALA A 11 27.77 -24.59 3.24
CA ALA A 11 27.12 -23.30 3.46
C ALA A 11 27.81 -22.58 4.61
N ASN A 12 27.96 -23.19 5.79
CA ASN A 12 28.62 -22.54 6.92
C ASN A 12 30.12 -22.26 6.75
N THR A 13 30.79 -22.86 5.76
CA THR A 13 32.25 -22.72 5.55
C THR A 13 32.62 -21.45 4.76
N PHE A 14 31.71 -20.89 3.95
CA PHE A 14 31.95 -19.66 3.19
C PHE A 14 31.53 -18.36 3.91
N HIS A 15 30.95 -18.45 5.11
CA HIS A 15 30.48 -17.28 5.88
C HIS A 15 31.54 -16.78 6.88
N GLY A 16 32.66 -16.27 6.37
CA GLY A 16 33.56 -15.42 7.16
C GLY A 16 32.92 -14.06 7.46
N GLY A 17 33.28 -13.43 8.60
CA GLY A 17 32.56 -12.31 9.22
C GLY A 17 32.29 -11.04 8.40
N SER A 18 32.87 -10.88 7.20
CA SER A 18 32.51 -9.80 6.26
C SER A 18 31.22 -10.08 5.50
N LEU A 19 30.92 -11.34 5.16
CA LEU A 19 29.76 -11.69 4.33
C LEU A 19 28.42 -11.41 5.03
N GLN A 20 28.31 -11.68 6.33
CA GLN A 20 27.07 -11.35 7.06
C GLN A 20 26.83 -9.85 7.13
N THR A 21 27.90 -9.07 7.26
CA THR A 21 27.84 -7.60 7.23
C THR A 21 27.44 -7.10 5.85
N GLU A 22 28.03 -7.66 4.79
CA GLU A 22 27.69 -7.34 3.40
C GLU A 22 26.23 -7.71 3.09
N LEU A 23 25.82 -8.96 3.34
CA LEU A 23 24.43 -9.39 3.18
C LEU A 23 23.47 -8.49 3.99
N GLY A 24 23.89 -8.06 5.18
CA GLY A 24 23.12 -7.23 6.09
C GLY A 24 22.88 -5.79 5.59
N ASN A 25 23.83 -5.21 4.86
CA ASN A 25 23.87 -3.77 4.56
C ASN A 25 23.86 -3.44 3.06
N ASP A 26 24.19 -4.38 2.19
CA ASP A 26 24.13 -4.18 0.75
C ASP A 26 22.67 -4.14 0.27
N LYS A 27 22.40 -3.30 -0.73
CA LYS A 27 21.07 -3.06 -1.28
C LYS A 27 20.54 -4.27 -2.06
N ASP A 28 21.42 -5.11 -2.58
CA ASP A 28 21.08 -6.22 -3.47
C ASP A 28 20.23 -7.30 -2.78
N TYR A 29 20.36 -7.45 -1.46
CA TYR A 29 19.78 -8.58 -0.72
C TYR A 29 18.42 -8.28 -0.07
N LEU A 30 17.90 -7.05 -0.19
CA LEU A 30 16.63 -6.68 0.46
C LEU A 30 15.46 -7.54 -0.06
N ALA A 31 15.25 -7.58 -1.37
CA ALA A 31 14.13 -8.29 -1.99
C ALA A 31 14.25 -9.82 -1.81
N THR A 32 15.45 -10.36 -1.99
CA THR A 32 15.72 -11.81 -1.87
C THR A 32 15.59 -12.29 -0.44
N ARG A 33 15.94 -11.46 0.56
CA ARG A 33 15.70 -11.75 1.97
C ARG A 33 14.20 -11.83 2.30
N VAL A 34 13.38 -10.91 1.77
CA VAL A 34 11.92 -10.98 1.92
C VAL A 34 11.39 -12.28 1.31
N SER A 35 11.86 -12.63 0.12
CA SER A 35 11.45 -13.85 -0.59
C SER A 35 11.83 -15.11 0.19
N PHE A 36 13.05 -15.18 0.72
CA PHE A 36 13.51 -16.26 1.57
C PHE A 36 12.66 -16.40 2.85
N LYS A 37 12.40 -15.29 3.56
CA LYS A 37 11.67 -15.31 4.82
C LYS A 37 10.19 -15.67 4.67
N LEU A 38 9.58 -15.30 3.54
CA LEU A 38 8.18 -15.57 3.22
C LEU A 38 7.97 -16.81 2.33
N ASN A 39 9.06 -17.49 1.93
CA ASN A 39 9.05 -18.61 0.99
C ASN A 39 8.36 -18.26 -0.35
N LEU A 40 8.64 -17.08 -0.89
CA LEU A 40 8.16 -16.63 -2.19
C LEU A 40 9.13 -17.10 -3.28
N ARG A 41 8.59 -17.56 -4.42
CA ARG A 41 9.36 -18.23 -5.48
C ARG A 41 9.29 -17.52 -6.85
N GLY A 42 8.58 -16.40 -6.94
CA GLY A 42 8.53 -15.57 -8.14
C GLY A 42 9.77 -14.68 -8.29
N PRO A 43 9.78 -13.76 -9.29
CA PRO A 43 10.86 -12.79 -9.47
C PRO A 43 11.15 -11.99 -8.20
N SER A 44 12.42 -11.82 -7.86
CA SER A 44 12.88 -11.14 -6.65
C SER A 44 14.06 -10.25 -6.98
N MET A 45 13.84 -8.93 -6.93
CA MET A 45 14.77 -7.96 -7.50
C MET A 45 14.76 -6.65 -6.73
N THR A 46 15.96 -6.09 -6.52
CA THR A 46 16.15 -4.72 -6.03
C THR A 46 16.34 -3.80 -7.23
N ILE A 47 15.58 -2.70 -7.29
CA ILE A 47 15.70 -1.65 -8.32
C ILE A 47 16.22 -0.37 -7.67
N GLN A 48 17.16 0.32 -8.34
CA GLN A 48 17.76 1.56 -7.86
C GLN A 48 17.75 2.63 -8.96
N THR A 49 16.84 3.59 -8.83
CA THR A 49 16.69 4.74 -9.75
C THR A 49 16.55 6.04 -8.96
N ALA A 50 17.27 6.17 -7.83
CA ALA A 50 17.17 7.27 -6.89
C ALA A 50 15.72 7.47 -6.39
N CYS A 51 15.20 8.70 -6.39
CA CYS A 51 13.88 9.05 -5.87
C CYS A 51 12.70 8.33 -6.56
N SER A 52 12.88 7.84 -7.80
CA SER A 52 11.85 7.09 -8.53
C SER A 52 11.82 5.60 -8.22
N SER A 53 12.78 5.07 -7.44
CA SER A 53 13.00 3.63 -7.26
C SER A 53 11.73 2.84 -6.90
N SER A 54 10.97 3.28 -5.90
CA SER A 54 9.75 2.56 -5.50
C SER A 54 8.65 2.58 -6.55
N LEU A 55 8.50 3.67 -7.30
CA LEU A 55 7.48 3.75 -8.35
C LEU A 55 7.88 2.94 -9.59
N VAL A 56 9.18 2.91 -9.93
CA VAL A 56 9.73 2.01 -10.95
C VAL A 56 9.55 0.54 -10.53
N ALA A 57 9.78 0.20 -9.26
CA ALA A 57 9.55 -1.15 -8.75
C ALA A 57 8.08 -1.57 -8.85
N ILE A 58 7.15 -0.65 -8.60
CA ILE A 58 5.71 -0.86 -8.78
C ILE A 58 5.37 -1.08 -10.26
N ALA A 59 5.86 -0.23 -11.16
CA ALA A 59 5.66 -0.39 -12.60
C ALA A 59 6.24 -1.73 -13.13
N GLN A 60 7.43 -2.13 -12.66
CA GLN A 60 8.01 -3.44 -13.00
C GLN A 60 7.17 -4.60 -12.45
N ALA A 61 6.60 -4.47 -11.25
CA ALA A 61 5.69 -5.46 -10.70
C ALA A 61 4.41 -5.59 -11.54
N CYS A 62 3.84 -4.47 -12.01
CA CYS A 62 2.73 -4.49 -12.95
C CYS A 62 3.09 -5.20 -14.27
N GLN A 63 4.29 -4.96 -14.81
CA GLN A 63 4.78 -5.65 -16.00
C GLN A 63 4.90 -7.18 -15.77
N ASN A 64 5.43 -7.60 -14.62
CA ASN A 64 5.58 -9.02 -14.28
C ASN A 64 4.22 -9.72 -14.10
N LEU A 65 3.22 -9.02 -13.54
CA LEU A 65 1.85 -9.51 -13.44
C LEU A 65 1.20 -9.66 -14.82
N GLN A 66 1.33 -8.65 -15.69
CA GLN A 66 0.76 -8.68 -17.05
C GLN A 66 1.42 -9.72 -17.96
N SER A 67 2.71 -10.00 -17.75
CA SER A 67 3.43 -11.05 -18.47
C SER A 67 3.36 -12.43 -17.81
N TYR A 68 2.53 -12.60 -16.78
CA TYR A 68 2.33 -13.85 -16.04
C TYR A 68 3.62 -14.44 -15.45
N GLN A 69 4.62 -13.61 -15.14
CA GLN A 69 5.81 -14.05 -14.40
C GLN A 69 5.53 -14.23 -12.90
N CYS A 70 4.43 -13.66 -12.40
CA CYS A 70 3.89 -13.90 -11.08
C CYS A 70 2.37 -13.65 -11.05
N ASP A 71 1.70 -14.14 -10.01
CA ASP A 71 0.26 -13.93 -9.78
C ASP A 71 -0.03 -12.86 -8.73
N MET A 72 0.97 -12.61 -7.87
CA MET A 72 0.98 -11.56 -6.88
C MET A 72 2.38 -10.94 -6.82
N ALA A 73 2.47 -9.65 -6.51
CA ALA A 73 3.74 -8.97 -6.36
C ALA A 73 3.74 -8.04 -5.14
N LEU A 74 4.79 -8.12 -4.32
CA LEU A 74 5.11 -7.11 -3.31
C LEU A 74 6.05 -6.08 -3.94
N ALA A 75 5.65 -4.82 -3.97
CA ALA A 75 6.43 -3.75 -4.58
C ALA A 75 6.45 -2.49 -3.71
N GLY A 76 7.56 -1.77 -3.69
CA GLY A 76 7.71 -0.60 -2.84
C GLY A 76 9.16 -0.15 -2.69
N GLY A 77 9.49 0.47 -1.57
CA GLY A 77 10.83 0.97 -1.30
C GLY A 77 11.09 1.23 0.18
N ALA A 78 12.37 1.22 0.54
CA ALA A 78 12.84 1.48 1.89
C ALA A 78 14.08 2.39 1.85
N THR A 79 14.06 3.45 2.65
CA THR A 79 15.24 4.26 2.97
C THR A 79 15.29 4.46 4.48
N ILE A 80 16.44 4.14 5.06
CA ILE A 80 16.80 4.53 6.43
C ILE A 80 18.22 5.09 6.36
N LYS A 81 18.43 6.32 6.81
CA LYS A 81 19.73 6.99 6.72
C LYS A 81 20.49 6.87 8.04
N PHE A 82 21.73 6.41 7.98
CA PHE A 82 22.61 6.31 9.14
C PHE A 82 23.78 7.31 9.00
N PRO A 83 24.27 7.88 10.12
CA PRO A 83 23.78 7.71 11.50
C PRO A 83 22.46 8.47 11.76
N GLN A 84 21.61 7.94 12.65
CA GLN A 84 20.26 8.46 12.95
C GLN A 84 20.27 9.77 13.78
N ASN A 85 21.34 10.03 14.55
CA ASN A 85 21.48 11.23 15.36
C ASN A 85 22.24 12.34 14.63
N ARG A 86 21.77 12.72 13.44
CA ARG A 86 22.35 13.81 12.65
C ARG A 86 21.46 15.05 12.71
N GLY A 87 22.07 16.23 12.83
CA GLY A 87 21.36 17.50 12.76
C GLY A 87 20.86 17.80 11.35
N TYR A 88 19.98 18.79 11.23
CA TYR A 88 19.57 19.33 9.94
C TYR A 88 20.66 20.27 9.41
N LEU A 89 21.39 19.84 8.38
CA LEU A 89 22.47 20.61 7.79
C LEU A 89 22.01 21.20 6.45
N TYR A 90 21.85 22.52 6.42
CA TYR A 90 21.66 23.28 5.19
C TYR A 90 23.02 23.66 4.61
N GLU A 91 23.16 23.50 3.30
CA GLU A 91 24.28 23.98 2.51
C GLU A 91 23.71 24.88 1.40
N GLU A 92 24.38 26.01 1.14
CA GLU A 92 24.02 26.88 0.02
C GLU A 92 24.13 26.09 -1.30
N ASP A 93 23.17 26.29 -2.19
CA ASP A 93 22.97 25.53 -3.44
C ASP A 93 22.72 24.01 -3.29
N GLY A 94 22.55 23.53 -2.04
CA GLY A 94 22.14 22.16 -1.76
C GLY A 94 20.65 21.90 -2.04
N MET A 95 20.25 20.62 -2.03
CA MET A 95 18.84 20.23 -2.22
C MET A 95 17.98 20.44 -0.97
N VAL A 96 18.60 20.66 0.19
CA VAL A 96 17.94 20.71 1.48
C VAL A 96 17.39 22.12 1.73
N ALA A 97 16.13 22.24 2.14
CA ALA A 97 15.51 23.54 2.41
C ALA A 97 16.20 24.24 3.60
N PRO A 98 16.37 25.57 3.63
CA PRO A 98 16.99 26.24 4.77
C PRO A 98 16.14 26.20 6.06
N ASP A 99 14.82 26.08 5.93
CA ASP A 99 13.85 26.17 7.04
C ASP A 99 13.26 24.82 7.47
N GLY A 100 13.75 23.71 6.90
CA GLY A 100 13.26 22.38 7.24
C GLY A 100 11.84 22.10 6.74
N ARG A 101 11.37 22.75 5.66
CA ARG A 101 10.03 22.52 5.09
C ARG A 101 10.08 22.27 3.59
N CYS A 102 9.31 21.28 3.12
CA CYS A 102 9.01 21.12 1.69
C CYS A 102 7.85 22.05 1.34
N ARG A 103 8.13 23.18 0.67
CA ARG A 103 7.12 24.17 0.26
C ARG A 103 6.74 24.00 -1.20
N THR A 104 6.21 22.83 -1.54
CA THR A 104 5.92 22.46 -2.92
C THR A 104 4.99 23.47 -3.59
N PHE A 105 5.42 24.00 -4.74
CA PHE A 105 4.76 24.98 -5.61
C PHE A 105 4.62 26.41 -5.05
N ASP A 106 5.13 26.67 -3.84
CA ASP A 106 5.06 27.99 -3.21
C ASP A 106 6.19 28.93 -3.70
N ALA A 107 5.96 30.24 -3.66
CA ALA A 107 6.96 31.25 -4.01
C ALA A 107 8.22 31.20 -3.13
N GLN A 108 8.12 30.67 -1.91
CA GLN A 108 9.23 30.49 -0.97
C GLN A 108 9.82 29.07 -1.02
N ALA A 109 9.51 28.27 -2.05
CA ALA A 109 10.15 26.98 -2.31
C ALA A 109 11.67 27.13 -2.44
N ARG A 110 12.43 26.49 -1.53
CA ARG A 110 13.90 26.61 -1.45
C ARG A 110 14.61 25.26 -1.23
N GLY A 111 13.95 24.15 -1.51
CA GLY A 111 14.51 22.81 -1.34
C GLY A 111 13.53 21.84 -0.69
N THR A 112 14.07 20.67 -0.33
CA THR A 112 13.33 19.55 0.25
C THR A 112 13.81 19.21 1.66
N VAL A 113 13.09 18.31 2.32
CA VAL A 113 13.44 17.75 3.63
C VAL A 113 13.56 16.25 3.46
N PHE A 114 14.77 15.71 3.54
CA PHE A 114 14.93 14.26 3.42
C PHE A 114 14.45 13.54 4.68
N GLY A 115 13.62 12.52 4.48
CA GLY A 115 13.14 11.64 5.53
C GLY A 115 13.50 10.17 5.29
N ASP A 116 13.20 9.37 6.30
CA ASP A 116 13.32 7.91 6.27
C ASP A 116 11.92 7.30 6.18
N GLY A 117 11.78 6.21 5.45
CA GLY A 117 10.50 5.57 5.28
C GLY A 117 10.57 4.23 4.57
N ILE A 118 9.55 3.42 4.83
CA ILE A 118 9.35 2.13 4.19
C ILE A 118 7.87 2.06 3.78
N GLY A 119 7.63 1.73 2.52
CA GLY A 119 6.29 1.46 2.01
C GLY A 119 6.31 0.25 1.08
N VAL A 120 5.28 -0.59 1.17
CA VAL A 120 5.09 -1.76 0.32
C VAL A 120 3.61 -1.87 0.01
N VAL A 121 3.29 -2.16 -1.25
CA VAL A 121 1.95 -2.52 -1.72
C VAL A 121 1.96 -3.95 -2.22
N LEU A 122 0.82 -4.63 -2.10
CA LEU A 122 0.55 -5.93 -2.71
C LEU A 122 -0.27 -5.70 -3.99
N LEU A 123 0.18 -6.23 -5.10
CA LEU A 123 -0.44 -6.07 -6.41
C LEU A 123 -0.87 -7.43 -6.96
N LYS A 124 -2.01 -7.44 -7.63
CA LYS A 124 -2.59 -8.56 -8.36
C LYS A 124 -3.20 -8.06 -9.66
N ARG A 125 -3.41 -8.94 -10.64
CA ARG A 125 -4.30 -8.64 -11.77
C ARG A 125 -5.72 -8.46 -11.22
N LEU A 126 -6.47 -7.51 -11.78
CA LEU A 126 -7.79 -7.15 -11.29
C LEU A 126 -8.75 -8.34 -11.32
N GLU A 127 -8.74 -9.12 -12.40
CA GLU A 127 -9.54 -10.33 -12.54
C GLU A 127 -9.28 -11.36 -11.42
N ASP A 128 -8.01 -11.59 -11.07
CA ASP A 128 -7.61 -12.52 -10.01
C ASP A 128 -7.95 -11.98 -8.62
N ALA A 129 -7.87 -10.66 -8.42
CA ALA A 129 -8.26 -10.03 -7.16
C ALA A 129 -9.77 -10.15 -6.93
N VAL A 130 -10.58 -9.95 -7.99
CA VAL A 130 -12.03 -10.12 -7.93
C VAL A 130 -12.41 -11.59 -7.72
N ALA A 131 -11.77 -12.52 -8.45
CA ALA A 131 -12.04 -13.95 -8.33
C ALA A 131 -11.73 -14.50 -6.93
N ASP A 132 -10.65 -14.01 -6.31
CA ASP A 132 -10.25 -14.42 -4.95
C ASP A 132 -11.03 -13.66 -3.84
N GLY A 133 -11.87 -12.69 -4.20
CA GLY A 133 -12.62 -11.87 -3.24
C GLY A 133 -11.73 -10.93 -2.42
N ASP A 134 -10.62 -10.45 -2.99
CA ASP A 134 -9.69 -9.56 -2.32
C ASP A 134 -10.29 -8.15 -2.12
N SER A 135 -9.85 -7.48 -1.04
CA SER A 135 -10.13 -6.05 -0.86
C SER A 135 -9.26 -5.22 -1.80
N ILE A 136 -9.89 -4.64 -2.83
CA ILE A 136 -9.22 -3.78 -3.81
C ILE A 136 -9.30 -2.33 -3.33
N TYR A 137 -8.15 -1.69 -3.11
CA TYR A 137 -8.11 -0.29 -2.71
C TYR A 137 -8.17 0.67 -3.91
N ALA A 138 -7.47 0.34 -5.00
CA ALA A 138 -7.42 1.09 -6.24
C ALA A 138 -6.92 0.18 -7.37
N ILE A 139 -7.13 0.62 -8.62
CA ILE A 139 -6.63 -0.05 -9.82
C ILE A 139 -5.48 0.78 -10.40
N ILE A 140 -4.34 0.16 -10.67
CA ILE A 140 -3.29 0.77 -11.50
C ILE A 140 -3.69 0.54 -12.97
N LYS A 141 -4.06 1.61 -13.67
CA LYS A 141 -4.56 1.57 -15.06
C LYS A 141 -3.43 1.55 -16.08
N GLY A 142 -2.35 2.28 -15.81
CA GLY A 142 -1.21 2.38 -16.71
C GLY A 142 -0.01 3.06 -16.06
N TRP A 143 1.15 2.89 -16.67
CA TRP A 143 2.41 3.46 -16.20
C TRP A 143 3.30 3.84 -17.37
N GLY A 144 4.18 4.81 -17.15
CA GLY A 144 5.15 5.29 -18.11
C GLY A 144 6.50 5.49 -17.43
N LEU A 145 7.54 4.89 -18.02
CA LEU A 145 8.92 4.97 -17.55
C LEU A 145 9.81 5.43 -18.70
N ASN A 146 10.72 6.38 -18.45
CA ASN A 146 11.76 6.75 -19.41
C ASN A 146 13.00 7.32 -18.69
N ASN A 147 13.93 7.88 -19.47
CA ASN A 147 15.05 8.65 -18.95
C ASN A 147 15.20 9.98 -19.71
N ASP A 148 15.52 11.05 -18.99
CA ASP A 148 15.75 12.40 -19.55
C ASP A 148 16.86 12.47 -20.61
N GLY A 149 17.78 11.51 -20.63
CA GLY A 149 18.91 11.48 -21.56
C GLY A 149 19.85 12.69 -21.38
N GLY A 150 20.52 13.06 -22.48
CA GLY A 150 21.55 14.11 -22.48
C GLY A 150 21.06 15.52 -22.81
N ALA A 151 19.80 15.70 -23.19
CA ALA A 151 19.26 16.99 -23.66
C ALA A 151 18.92 17.98 -22.53
N LYS A 152 19.39 17.71 -21.30
CA LYS A 152 19.19 18.52 -20.11
C LYS A 152 20.42 19.35 -19.77
N VAL A 153 20.22 20.47 -19.07
CA VAL A 153 21.29 21.43 -18.74
C VAL A 153 22.37 20.90 -17.78
N GLY A 154 22.14 19.75 -17.15
CA GLY A 154 23.12 19.08 -16.29
C GLY A 154 22.62 17.71 -15.82
N TYR A 155 23.51 16.88 -15.28
CA TYR A 155 23.18 15.50 -14.86
C TYR A 155 22.03 15.44 -13.84
N THR A 156 22.01 16.37 -12.90
CA THR A 156 21.01 16.46 -11.81
C THR A 156 19.76 17.26 -12.19
N ALA A 157 19.76 17.96 -13.33
CA ALA A 157 18.62 18.75 -13.77
C ALA A 157 17.49 17.84 -14.29
N PRO A 158 16.22 18.19 -14.05
CA PRO A 158 15.09 17.50 -14.68
C PRO A 158 14.88 17.96 -16.13
N SER A 159 14.11 17.20 -16.91
CA SER A 159 13.68 17.56 -18.28
C SER A 159 12.16 17.68 -18.38
N VAL A 160 11.66 18.80 -18.91
CA VAL A 160 10.23 18.99 -19.20
C VAL A 160 9.75 17.92 -20.19
N ASP A 161 10.53 17.68 -21.25
CA ASP A 161 10.16 16.72 -22.30
C ASP A 161 10.18 15.29 -21.78
N GLY A 162 11.22 14.92 -21.02
CA GLY A 162 11.34 13.59 -20.42
C GLY A 162 10.18 13.29 -19.48
N GLN A 163 9.81 14.22 -18.60
CA GLN A 163 8.65 14.04 -17.71
C GLN A 163 7.33 14.00 -18.50
N ALA A 164 7.13 14.89 -19.48
CA ALA A 164 5.91 14.93 -20.28
C ALA A 164 5.70 13.63 -21.07
N GLU A 165 6.77 13.05 -21.62
CA GLU A 165 6.72 11.76 -22.32
C GLU A 165 6.33 10.61 -21.38
N ALA A 166 6.92 10.54 -20.18
CA ALA A 166 6.56 9.50 -19.21
C ALA A 166 5.09 9.61 -18.77
N ILE A 167 4.58 10.84 -18.57
CA ILE A 167 3.19 11.11 -18.22
C ILE A 167 2.26 10.73 -19.38
N ALA A 168 2.57 11.16 -20.61
CA ALA A 168 1.77 10.84 -21.79
C ALA A 168 1.74 9.33 -22.07
N LEU A 169 2.87 8.64 -21.90
CA LEU A 169 2.93 7.18 -22.02
C LEU A 169 2.04 6.50 -20.99
N ALA A 170 2.06 6.92 -19.73
CA ALA A 170 1.21 6.36 -18.70
C ALA A 170 -0.29 6.56 -19.00
N GLN A 171 -0.67 7.73 -19.51
CA GLN A 171 -2.04 8.04 -19.94
C GLN A 171 -2.48 7.18 -21.13
N ALA A 172 -1.59 7.01 -22.11
CA ALA A 172 -1.84 6.17 -23.28
C ALA A 172 -1.98 4.68 -22.90
N VAL A 173 -1.09 4.16 -22.05
CA VAL A 173 -1.18 2.76 -21.54
C VAL A 173 -2.44 2.57 -20.71
N ALA A 174 -2.85 3.57 -19.95
CA ALA A 174 -4.09 3.55 -19.18
C ALA A 174 -5.37 3.64 -20.03
N ASP A 175 -5.24 4.04 -21.30
CA ASP A 175 -6.33 4.36 -22.23
C ASP A 175 -7.32 5.36 -21.63
N VAL A 176 -6.81 6.50 -21.14
CA VAL A 176 -7.63 7.56 -20.54
C VAL A 176 -7.28 8.94 -21.09
N ASN A 177 -8.31 9.77 -21.28
CA ASN A 177 -8.12 11.20 -21.56
C ASN A 177 -7.68 11.94 -20.30
N ALA A 178 -6.81 12.93 -20.46
CA ALA A 178 -6.24 13.67 -19.34
C ALA A 178 -7.29 14.47 -18.55
N ASP A 179 -8.41 14.84 -19.16
CA ASP A 179 -9.50 15.54 -18.47
C ASP A 179 -10.33 14.65 -17.52
N THR A 180 -10.09 13.35 -17.54
CA THR A 180 -10.65 12.40 -16.56
C THR A 180 -9.76 12.22 -15.34
N ILE A 181 -8.50 12.66 -15.40
CA ILE A 181 -7.56 12.66 -14.27
C ILE A 181 -7.76 13.96 -13.50
N THR A 182 -8.36 13.85 -12.32
CA THR A 182 -8.77 15.02 -11.51
C THR A 182 -7.87 15.29 -10.32
N TYR A 183 -6.85 14.44 -10.10
CA TYR A 183 -5.85 14.64 -9.07
C TYR A 183 -4.46 14.23 -9.55
N ILE A 184 -3.44 15.01 -9.20
CA ILE A 184 -2.03 14.64 -9.34
C ILE A 184 -1.37 14.64 -7.95
N GLU A 185 -0.81 13.50 -7.59
CA GLU A 185 0.21 13.40 -6.56
C GLU A 185 1.58 13.59 -7.22
N ALA A 186 2.12 14.79 -7.07
CA ALA A 186 3.34 15.22 -7.73
C ALA A 186 4.60 14.60 -7.10
N HIS A 187 5.69 14.62 -7.86
CA HIS A 187 7.02 14.47 -7.30
C HIS A 187 7.31 15.64 -6.35
N GLY A 188 7.03 16.88 -6.75
CA GLY A 188 6.79 18.03 -5.90
C GLY A 188 7.76 18.18 -4.73
N THR A 189 9.05 18.42 -5.03
CA THR A 189 10.12 18.45 -4.03
C THR A 189 10.28 19.79 -3.32
N GLY A 190 9.59 20.85 -3.76
CA GLY A 190 9.76 22.18 -3.19
C GLY A 190 11.01 22.88 -3.69
N THR A 191 11.52 22.49 -4.87
CA THR A 191 12.74 23.07 -5.42
C THR A 191 12.39 24.20 -6.40
N PRO A 192 13.11 25.34 -6.39
CA PRO A 192 12.81 26.49 -7.24
C PRO A 192 12.77 26.16 -8.74
N LEU A 193 13.59 25.20 -9.18
CA LEU A 193 13.69 24.77 -10.57
C LEU A 193 12.77 23.58 -10.90
N GLY A 194 12.67 22.61 -9.99
CA GLY A 194 11.94 21.37 -10.26
C GLY A 194 10.43 21.56 -10.29
N ASP A 195 9.89 22.39 -9.39
CA ASP A 195 8.45 22.60 -9.28
C ASP A 195 7.84 23.24 -10.55
N PRO A 196 8.45 24.29 -11.17
CA PRO A 196 8.00 24.78 -12.48
C PRO A 196 8.11 23.76 -13.61
N ILE A 197 9.24 23.04 -13.69
CA ILE A 197 9.46 22.02 -14.73
C ILE A 197 8.41 20.92 -14.67
N GLU A 198 8.02 20.49 -13.46
CA GLU A 198 7.00 19.47 -13.28
C GLU A 198 5.61 19.95 -13.73
N ILE A 199 5.21 21.18 -13.42
CA ILE A 199 3.93 21.73 -13.88
C ILE A 199 3.93 21.92 -15.40
N ASP A 200 5.03 22.38 -15.99
CA ASP A 200 5.16 22.51 -17.45
C ASP A 200 5.06 21.16 -18.14
N ALA A 201 5.72 20.13 -17.61
CA ALA A 201 5.68 18.78 -18.14
C ALA A 201 4.27 18.15 -18.06
N LEU A 202 3.63 18.25 -16.89
CA LEU A 202 2.25 17.82 -16.70
C LEU A 202 1.29 18.58 -17.63
N THR A 203 1.47 19.90 -17.77
CA THR A 203 0.65 20.71 -18.67
C THR A 203 0.84 20.27 -20.11
N LYS A 204 2.09 20.09 -20.56
CA LYS A 204 2.41 19.61 -21.91
C LYS A 204 1.77 18.26 -22.22
N ALA A 205 1.80 17.31 -21.28
CA ALA A 205 1.16 16.00 -21.45
C ALA A 205 -0.38 16.11 -21.49
N PHE A 206 -0.98 16.85 -20.55
CA PHE A 206 -2.44 17.01 -20.47
C PHE A 206 -3.01 17.72 -21.71
N ARG A 207 -2.29 18.70 -22.26
CA ARG A 207 -2.67 19.45 -23.46
C ARG A 207 -2.76 18.60 -24.72
N GLN A 208 -2.28 17.36 -24.70
CA GLN A 208 -2.45 16.44 -25.84
C GLN A 208 -3.91 16.02 -26.05
N THR A 209 -4.73 16.03 -24.99
CA THR A 209 -6.12 15.55 -25.04
C THR A 209 -7.15 16.51 -24.47
N THR A 210 -6.75 17.62 -23.84
CA THR A 210 -7.70 18.60 -23.28
C THR A 210 -7.20 20.05 -23.24
N ASP A 211 -8.13 20.97 -23.52
CA ASP A 211 -7.93 22.41 -23.37
C ASP A 211 -8.44 22.98 -22.02
N LYS A 212 -8.99 22.14 -21.14
CA LYS A 212 -9.48 22.58 -19.83
C LYS A 212 -8.36 23.18 -18.97
N LYS A 213 -8.73 24.14 -18.12
CA LYS A 213 -7.85 24.82 -17.16
C LYS A 213 -8.42 24.64 -15.77
N GLN A 214 -7.56 24.68 -14.74
CA GLN A 214 -7.98 24.75 -13.34
C GLN A 214 -9.02 23.70 -12.92
N PHE A 215 -8.91 22.46 -13.42
CA PHE A 215 -9.86 21.39 -13.12
C PHE A 215 -9.23 20.23 -12.34
N CYS A 216 -7.92 20.08 -12.38
CA CYS A 216 -7.20 18.99 -11.71
C CYS A 216 -6.54 19.52 -10.44
N ALA A 217 -6.90 18.95 -9.29
CA ALA A 217 -6.18 19.21 -8.06
C ALA A 217 -4.74 18.68 -8.16
N ILE A 218 -3.78 19.37 -7.55
CA ILE A 218 -2.41 18.88 -7.42
C ILE A 218 -1.91 19.07 -5.98
N GLY A 219 -1.09 18.14 -5.51
CA GLY A 219 -0.40 18.23 -4.22
C GLY A 219 0.78 17.27 -4.11
N SER A 220 1.44 17.26 -2.95
CA SER A 220 2.56 16.36 -2.66
C SER A 220 2.55 15.93 -1.19
N VAL A 221 2.70 14.63 -0.94
CA VAL A 221 2.85 14.03 0.40
C VAL A 221 4.11 14.54 1.10
N LYS A 222 5.10 15.04 0.34
CA LYS A 222 6.37 15.53 0.89
C LYS A 222 6.18 16.75 1.77
N THR A 223 5.09 17.50 1.57
CA THR A 223 4.72 18.63 2.44
C THR A 223 4.35 18.17 3.86
N ASN A 224 3.97 16.90 4.06
CA ASN A 224 3.59 16.33 5.36
C ASN A 224 4.75 15.55 6.02
N ILE A 225 5.45 14.72 5.26
CA ILE A 225 6.40 13.73 5.80
C ILE A 225 7.82 13.86 5.23
N GLY A 226 8.07 14.89 4.42
CA GLY A 226 9.34 15.08 3.72
C GLY A 226 9.51 14.12 2.53
N HIS A 227 10.66 14.25 1.86
CA HIS A 227 11.09 13.39 0.78
C HIS A 227 11.74 12.10 1.32
N LEU A 228 10.97 11.01 1.27
CA LEU A 228 11.39 9.68 1.72
C LEU A 228 12.32 8.94 0.75
N ASP A 229 13.06 9.69 -0.09
CA ASP A 229 14.06 9.16 -1.02
C ASP A 229 13.51 7.98 -1.87
N ILE A 230 14.10 6.77 -1.76
CA ILE A 230 13.69 5.54 -2.44
C ILE A 230 12.21 5.21 -2.21
N ALA A 231 11.66 5.51 -1.02
CA ALA A 231 10.27 5.22 -0.66
C ALA A 231 9.27 6.33 -1.06
N ALA A 232 9.70 7.41 -1.72
CA ALA A 232 8.84 8.54 -2.03
C ALA A 232 7.68 8.20 -2.97
N GLY A 233 7.93 7.39 -4.01
CA GLY A 233 6.90 7.00 -4.98
C GLY A 233 5.78 6.15 -4.36
N VAL A 234 6.14 5.13 -3.56
CA VAL A 234 5.15 4.30 -2.87
C VAL A 234 4.37 5.08 -1.81
N ALA A 235 4.99 6.06 -1.13
CA ALA A 235 4.28 6.93 -0.20
C ALA A 235 3.21 7.77 -0.93
N GLY A 236 3.53 8.32 -2.10
CA GLY A 236 2.57 9.02 -2.96
C GLY A 236 1.44 8.11 -3.43
N LEU A 237 1.75 6.86 -3.83
CA LEU A 237 0.74 5.87 -4.21
C LEU A 237 -0.20 5.54 -3.04
N ILE A 238 0.33 5.32 -1.84
CA ILE A 238 -0.45 5.01 -0.64
C ILE A 238 -1.38 6.18 -0.30
N LYS A 239 -0.87 7.41 -0.26
CA LYS A 239 -1.69 8.61 -0.04
C LYS A 239 -2.83 8.69 -1.06
N THR A 240 -2.51 8.53 -2.34
CA THR A 240 -3.47 8.64 -3.44
C THR A 240 -4.54 7.55 -3.36
N THR A 241 -4.13 6.33 -3.05
CA THR A 241 -5.03 5.19 -2.86
C THR A 241 -5.98 5.41 -1.68
N LEU A 242 -5.47 5.94 -0.55
CA LEU A 242 -6.31 6.33 0.57
C LEU A 242 -7.26 7.48 0.21
N ALA A 243 -6.82 8.46 -0.56
CA ALA A 243 -7.67 9.55 -1.05
C ALA A 243 -8.83 9.04 -1.92
N LEU A 244 -8.58 8.04 -2.78
CA LEU A 244 -9.63 7.36 -3.56
C LEU A 244 -10.60 6.61 -2.63
N GLN A 245 -10.08 5.82 -1.69
CA GLN A 245 -10.89 5.04 -0.75
C GLN A 245 -11.80 5.93 0.12
N HIS A 246 -11.25 7.02 0.66
CA HIS A 246 -11.98 7.98 1.47
C HIS A 246 -12.79 8.98 0.63
N LYS A 247 -12.62 8.97 -0.70
CA LYS A 247 -13.27 9.90 -1.63
C LYS A 247 -13.01 11.37 -1.25
N GLN A 248 -11.79 11.67 -0.79
CA GLN A 248 -11.39 12.98 -0.30
C GLN A 248 -9.93 13.28 -0.70
N ILE A 249 -9.65 14.51 -1.12
CA ILE A 249 -8.31 14.98 -1.45
C ILE A 249 -7.74 15.74 -0.23
N PRO A 250 -6.67 15.25 0.40
CA PRO A 250 -6.07 15.93 1.55
C PRO A 250 -5.33 17.21 1.14
N PRO A 251 -5.18 18.18 2.07
CA PRO A 251 -4.46 19.41 1.80
C PRO A 251 -2.95 19.18 1.58
N SER A 252 -2.39 19.86 0.59
CA SER A 252 -0.95 20.06 0.44
C SER A 252 -0.53 21.23 1.35
N LEU A 253 0.44 21.00 2.23
CA LEU A 253 0.84 21.98 3.24
C LEU A 253 1.82 23.01 2.67
N HIS A 254 1.97 24.13 3.40
CA HIS A 254 2.99 25.17 3.16
C HIS A 254 2.88 25.93 1.83
N PHE A 255 1.69 25.95 1.24
CA PHE A 255 1.36 26.75 0.06
C PHE A 255 0.54 27.98 0.47
N GLU A 256 1.18 29.16 0.44
CA GLU A 256 0.60 30.46 0.77
C GLU A 256 0.51 31.36 -0.47
N THR A 257 1.57 31.41 -1.28
CA THR A 257 1.63 32.23 -2.51
C THR A 257 2.14 31.37 -3.66
N PRO A 258 1.46 31.33 -4.81
CA PRO A 258 1.92 30.53 -5.95
C PRO A 258 3.31 31.00 -6.43
N ASN A 259 4.17 30.05 -6.76
CA ASN A 259 5.47 30.34 -7.36
C ASN A 259 5.28 31.12 -8.68
N PRO A 260 5.85 32.33 -8.84
CA PRO A 260 5.64 33.17 -10.02
C PRO A 260 6.21 32.59 -11.31
N ASN A 261 7.08 31.58 -11.22
CA ASN A 261 7.59 30.86 -12.38
C ASN A 261 6.64 29.77 -12.88
N ILE A 262 5.48 29.59 -12.24
CA ILE A 262 4.47 28.61 -12.61
C ILE A 262 3.23 29.34 -13.13
N ASP A 263 2.86 29.11 -14.39
CA ASP A 263 1.62 29.65 -14.95
C ASP A 263 0.40 28.79 -14.56
N PHE A 264 0.06 28.82 -13.28
CA PHE A 264 -1.09 28.09 -12.78
C PHE A 264 -2.37 28.51 -13.51
N ALA A 265 -2.59 29.81 -13.71
CA ALA A 265 -3.81 30.34 -14.32
C ALA A 265 -4.13 29.74 -15.70
N ASN A 266 -3.11 29.45 -16.51
CA ASN A 266 -3.29 28.80 -17.80
C ASN A 266 -3.02 27.28 -17.81
N SER A 267 -2.64 26.69 -16.68
CA SER A 267 -2.45 25.26 -16.53
C SER A 267 -3.78 24.52 -16.22
N PRO A 268 -3.81 23.18 -16.40
CA PRO A 268 -4.89 22.32 -15.89
C PRO A 268 -5.03 22.33 -14.35
N PHE A 269 -4.02 22.78 -13.61
CA PHE A 269 -3.82 22.41 -12.21
C PHE A 269 -4.06 23.53 -11.21
N TYR A 270 -4.62 23.20 -10.05
CA TYR A 270 -4.67 24.08 -8.88
C TYR A 270 -4.19 23.35 -7.63
N VAL A 271 -3.46 24.03 -6.75
CA VAL A 271 -2.95 23.40 -5.52
C VAL A 271 -4.08 23.23 -4.51
N ASN A 272 -4.33 22.00 -4.06
CA ASN A 272 -5.37 21.71 -3.07
C ASN A 272 -4.87 22.00 -1.66
N THR A 273 -5.37 23.05 -1.00
CA THR A 273 -4.90 23.52 0.33
C THR A 273 -5.85 23.16 1.48
N GLN A 274 -6.99 22.53 1.20
CA GLN A 274 -7.99 22.12 2.19
C GLN A 274 -8.40 20.67 1.95
N LEU A 275 -8.96 20.03 2.97
CA LEU A 275 -9.60 18.72 2.77
C LEU A 275 -10.84 18.93 1.89
N THR A 276 -10.84 18.32 0.71
CA THR A 276 -11.88 18.53 -0.30
C THR A 276 -12.55 17.20 -0.63
N ASP A 277 -13.88 17.17 -0.64
CA ASP A 277 -14.62 16.00 -1.11
C ASP A 277 -14.31 15.76 -2.59
N TRP A 278 -13.82 14.56 -2.89
CA TRP A 278 -13.49 14.15 -4.24
C TRP A 278 -14.77 13.62 -4.87
N SER A 279 -15.59 14.48 -5.45
CA SER A 279 -16.79 14.01 -6.16
C SER A 279 -16.41 13.39 -7.50
N PRO A 280 -17.01 12.24 -7.89
CA PRO A 280 -16.76 11.69 -9.21
C PRO A 280 -17.43 12.62 -10.24
N ALA A 281 -16.76 12.84 -11.36
CA ALA A 281 -17.37 13.55 -12.49
C ALA A 281 -18.21 12.55 -13.31
N ASN A 282 -18.22 12.70 -14.64
CA ASN A 282 -18.82 11.71 -15.56
C ASN A 282 -17.95 10.45 -15.77
N SER A 283 -16.92 10.26 -14.93
CA SER A 283 -15.96 9.16 -15.00
C SER A 283 -15.56 8.73 -13.58
N PRO A 284 -15.04 7.50 -13.41
CA PRO A 284 -14.40 7.09 -12.16
C PRO A 284 -13.35 8.11 -11.71
N ARG A 285 -13.15 8.24 -10.40
CA ARG A 285 -12.07 9.05 -9.84
C ARG A 285 -10.72 8.48 -10.31
N ARG A 286 -9.91 9.34 -10.92
CA ARG A 286 -8.57 8.99 -11.40
C ARG A 286 -7.54 9.97 -10.93
N ALA A 287 -6.35 9.45 -10.68
CA ALA A 287 -5.19 10.22 -10.29
C ALA A 287 -3.94 9.82 -11.07
N GLY A 288 -3.03 10.76 -11.25
CA GLY A 288 -1.65 10.50 -11.64
C GLY A 288 -0.71 10.58 -10.44
N ILE A 289 0.31 9.73 -10.39
CA ILE A 289 1.38 9.78 -9.39
C ILE A 289 2.71 9.89 -10.12
N SER A 290 3.49 10.92 -9.80
CA SER A 290 4.81 11.19 -10.37
C SER A 290 5.94 10.91 -9.39
N SER A 291 7.03 10.29 -9.88
CA SER A 291 8.30 10.30 -9.16
C SER A 291 9.49 10.37 -10.14
N PHE A 292 10.35 11.36 -9.94
CA PHE A 292 11.47 11.65 -10.85
C PHE A 292 12.80 11.48 -10.11
N GLY A 293 13.62 10.56 -10.61
CA GLY A 293 14.90 10.23 -9.98
C GLY A 293 16.01 11.16 -10.45
N VAL A 294 16.88 11.57 -9.53
CA VAL A 294 18.16 12.21 -9.90
C VAL A 294 18.92 11.29 -10.87
N GLY A 295 19.47 11.88 -11.94
CA GLY A 295 20.00 11.13 -13.09
C GLY A 295 19.00 11.01 -14.24
N GLY A 296 17.71 11.29 -13.99
CA GLY A 296 16.69 11.52 -15.01
C GLY A 296 15.73 10.36 -15.26
N THR A 297 15.71 9.32 -14.40
CA THR A 297 14.75 8.22 -14.57
C THR A 297 13.38 8.65 -14.06
N ASN A 298 12.42 8.82 -14.97
CA ASN A 298 11.08 9.28 -14.66
C ASN A 298 10.12 8.10 -14.56
N ALA A 299 9.19 8.19 -13.61
CA ALA A 299 8.09 7.26 -13.47
C ALA A 299 6.79 8.03 -13.26
N HIS A 300 5.76 7.65 -14.01
CA HIS A 300 4.39 8.11 -13.79
C HIS A 300 3.43 6.92 -13.80
N VAL A 301 2.44 6.93 -12.90
CA VAL A 301 1.42 5.88 -12.80
C VAL A 301 0.05 6.53 -12.75
N VAL A 302 -0.90 6.00 -13.51
CA VAL A 302 -2.32 6.38 -13.46
C VAL A 302 -3.09 5.35 -12.64
N VAL A 303 -3.85 5.82 -11.65
CA VAL A 303 -4.71 5.00 -10.80
C VAL A 303 -6.18 5.40 -10.93
N GLU A 304 -7.06 4.44 -10.67
CA GLU A 304 -8.52 4.57 -10.70
C GLU A 304 -9.13 3.99 -9.41
N GLU A 305 -10.26 4.52 -8.96
CA GLU A 305 -10.98 3.96 -7.81
C GLU A 305 -11.39 2.49 -8.03
N ALA A 306 -11.42 1.73 -6.93
CA ALA A 306 -11.84 0.34 -6.96
C ALA A 306 -13.33 0.19 -7.33
N PRO A 307 -13.74 -0.94 -7.94
CA PRO A 307 -15.16 -1.23 -8.13
C PRO A 307 -15.87 -1.34 -6.78
N PRO A 308 -17.18 -1.05 -6.72
CA PRO A 308 -17.94 -1.19 -5.49
C PRO A 308 -17.91 -2.63 -4.99
N LEU A 309 -17.68 -2.80 -3.69
CA LEU A 309 -17.82 -4.09 -3.03
C LEU A 309 -19.30 -4.46 -2.94
N VAL A 310 -19.64 -5.69 -3.35
CA VAL A 310 -20.95 -6.28 -3.13
C VAL A 310 -20.79 -7.25 -1.96
N SER A 311 -21.46 -7.00 -0.84
CA SER A 311 -21.54 -7.95 0.26
C SER A 311 -22.91 -8.59 0.31
N ASP A 312 -22.94 -9.91 0.50
CA ASP A 312 -24.17 -10.64 0.76
C ASP A 312 -24.53 -10.54 2.23
N VAL A 313 -25.84 -10.48 2.51
CA VAL A 313 -26.35 -10.47 3.89
C VAL A 313 -26.49 -11.91 4.37
N SER A 314 -25.87 -12.22 5.52
CA SER A 314 -26.02 -13.51 6.19
C SER A 314 -27.09 -13.42 7.29
N GLU A 315 -27.88 -14.49 7.44
CA GLU A 315 -28.90 -14.61 8.50
C GLU A 315 -28.34 -15.24 9.80
N ARG A 316 -27.03 -15.45 9.89
CA ARG A 316 -26.41 -16.09 11.06
C ARG A 316 -26.53 -15.21 12.30
N THR A 317 -27.08 -15.78 13.37
CA THR A 317 -27.27 -15.09 14.66
C THR A 317 -26.10 -15.25 15.64
N HIS A 318 -25.14 -16.12 15.32
CA HIS A 318 -23.95 -16.39 16.13
C HIS A 318 -22.73 -16.56 15.25
N HIS A 319 -21.61 -16.04 15.73
CA HIS A 319 -20.35 -15.97 15.00
C HIS A 319 -19.22 -16.52 15.85
N LEU A 320 -18.36 -17.32 15.23
CA LEU A 320 -17.15 -17.85 15.84
C LEU A 320 -15.97 -16.95 15.49
N LEU A 321 -15.52 -16.14 16.44
CA LEU A 321 -14.31 -15.34 16.32
C LEU A 321 -13.11 -16.16 16.78
N VAL A 322 -12.12 -16.34 15.91
CA VAL A 322 -10.90 -17.09 16.24
C VAL A 322 -9.67 -16.20 16.20
N LEU A 323 -8.83 -16.32 17.23
CA LEU A 323 -7.56 -15.64 17.34
C LEU A 323 -6.46 -16.67 17.56
N SER A 324 -5.28 -16.40 17.02
CA SER A 324 -4.11 -17.22 17.35
C SER A 324 -2.81 -16.43 17.33
N ALA A 325 -1.86 -16.85 18.14
CA ALA A 325 -0.54 -16.24 18.21
C ALA A 325 0.56 -17.27 18.56
N LYS A 326 1.82 -16.85 18.36
CA LYS A 326 3.01 -17.66 18.68
C LYS A 326 3.35 -17.71 20.17
N SER A 327 2.72 -16.87 21.00
CA SER A 327 2.87 -16.87 22.46
C SER A 327 1.56 -16.50 23.14
N ALA A 328 1.40 -16.89 24.40
CA ALA A 328 0.26 -16.49 25.22
C ALA A 328 0.15 -14.96 25.40
N THR A 329 1.28 -14.26 25.54
CA THR A 329 1.34 -12.80 25.66
C THR A 329 0.85 -12.10 24.38
N ALA A 330 1.26 -12.61 23.22
CA ALA A 330 0.80 -12.07 21.92
C ALA A 330 -0.69 -12.34 21.70
N LEU A 331 -1.21 -13.48 22.14
CA LEU A 331 -2.65 -13.78 22.06
C LEU A 331 -3.48 -12.83 22.95
N ALA A 332 -2.99 -12.55 24.17
CA ALA A 332 -3.63 -11.58 25.07
C ALA A 332 -3.63 -10.18 24.46
N ALA A 333 -2.50 -9.72 23.90
CA ALA A 333 -2.40 -8.44 23.21
C ALA A 333 -3.34 -8.38 21.99
N MET A 334 -3.38 -9.42 21.17
CA MET A 334 -4.28 -9.49 20.00
C MET A 334 -5.75 -9.44 20.42
N SER A 335 -6.12 -10.10 21.52
CA SER A 335 -7.49 -10.07 22.05
C SER A 335 -7.87 -8.68 22.54
N ALA A 336 -6.96 -8.00 23.24
CA ALA A 336 -7.17 -6.62 23.71
C ALA A 336 -7.27 -5.63 22.53
N ASN A 337 -6.42 -5.79 21.52
CA ASN A 337 -6.43 -4.96 20.32
C ASN A 337 -7.73 -5.13 19.53
N LEU A 338 -8.19 -6.38 19.32
CA LEU A 338 -9.46 -6.63 18.65
C LEU A 338 -10.63 -6.03 19.45
N ARG A 339 -10.65 -6.22 20.77
CA ARG A 339 -11.67 -5.62 21.63
C ARG A 339 -11.71 -4.09 21.48
N HIS A 340 -10.55 -3.44 21.52
CA HIS A 340 -10.45 -1.99 21.38
C HIS A 340 -10.90 -1.51 19.98
N TYR A 341 -10.52 -2.23 18.93
CA TYR A 341 -10.95 -1.94 17.56
C TYR A 341 -12.48 -2.04 17.42
N LEU A 342 -13.08 -3.11 17.95
CA LEU A 342 -14.53 -3.29 17.94
C LEU A 342 -15.27 -2.18 18.71
N GLN A 343 -14.68 -1.67 19.79
CA GLN A 343 -15.26 -0.56 20.55
C GLN A 343 -15.25 0.77 19.77
N SER A 344 -14.24 1.02 18.94
CA SER A 344 -14.11 2.29 18.20
C SER A 344 -14.84 2.29 16.85
N GLN A 345 -15.30 1.14 16.38
CA GLN A 345 -15.89 0.93 15.05
C GLN A 345 -17.20 0.12 15.12
N ALA A 346 -17.91 0.18 16.24
CA ALA A 346 -19.07 -0.69 16.47
C ALA A 346 -20.19 -0.53 15.42
N ASP A 347 -20.35 0.67 14.87
CA ASP A 347 -21.41 1.00 13.91
C ASP A 347 -21.04 0.70 12.44
N THR A 348 -19.79 0.37 12.15
CA THR A 348 -19.27 0.22 10.78
C THR A 348 -18.87 -1.22 10.43
N ILE A 349 -18.66 -2.07 11.43
CA ILE A 349 -18.19 -3.45 11.23
C ILE A 349 -19.36 -4.41 11.06
N ASN A 350 -19.32 -5.17 9.97
CA ASN A 350 -20.16 -6.34 9.79
C ASN A 350 -19.57 -7.56 10.53
N MET A 351 -20.40 -8.27 11.29
CA MET A 351 -19.98 -9.40 12.12
C MET A 351 -19.59 -10.65 11.31
N ASP A 352 -20.27 -10.89 10.18
CA ASP A 352 -19.95 -11.99 9.26
C ASP A 352 -18.56 -11.80 8.63
N ASP A 353 -18.29 -10.59 8.13
CA ASP A 353 -17.00 -10.24 7.51
C ASP A 353 -15.86 -10.36 8.53
N LEU A 354 -16.10 -9.94 9.77
CA LEU A 354 -15.14 -10.08 10.86
C LEU A 354 -14.83 -11.55 11.14
N ALA A 355 -15.86 -12.38 11.29
CA ALA A 355 -15.70 -13.80 11.57
C ALA A 355 -14.97 -14.52 10.42
N TYR A 356 -15.38 -14.24 9.18
CA TYR A 356 -14.75 -14.78 7.97
C TYR A 356 -13.27 -14.38 7.89
N THR A 357 -12.95 -13.10 8.09
CA THR A 357 -11.58 -12.59 8.04
C THR A 357 -10.68 -13.25 9.09
N LEU A 358 -11.21 -13.49 10.30
CA LEU A 358 -10.47 -14.15 11.37
C LEU A 358 -10.24 -15.64 11.12
N GLN A 359 -11.20 -16.33 10.49
CA GLN A 359 -11.13 -17.76 10.23
C GLN A 359 -10.30 -18.12 8.98
N VAL A 360 -10.50 -17.36 7.89
CA VAL A 360 -9.92 -17.66 6.57
C VAL A 360 -8.70 -16.79 6.30
N GLY A 361 -8.77 -15.51 6.65
CA GLY A 361 -7.74 -14.51 6.34
C GLY A 361 -6.54 -14.48 7.29
N ARG A 362 -6.41 -15.43 8.23
CA ARG A 362 -5.33 -15.44 9.25
C ARG A 362 -4.68 -16.81 9.36
N ARG A 363 -3.35 -16.81 9.54
CA ARG A 363 -2.59 -18.04 9.76
C ARG A 363 -2.86 -18.61 11.17
N PRO A 364 -3.15 -19.91 11.31
CA PRO A 364 -3.30 -20.53 12.61
C PRO A 364 -1.96 -20.76 13.31
N PHE A 365 -1.86 -20.36 14.58
CA PHE A 365 -0.73 -20.58 15.48
C PHE A 365 -1.08 -21.44 16.71
N PRO A 366 -0.11 -21.85 17.55
CA PRO A 366 -0.35 -22.76 18.68
C PRO A 366 -1.22 -22.19 19.80
N HIS A 367 -1.06 -20.94 20.21
CA HIS A 367 -1.92 -20.35 21.23
C HIS A 367 -3.17 -19.81 20.55
N ARG A 368 -4.35 -20.35 20.91
CA ARG A 368 -5.62 -20.04 20.24
C ARG A 368 -6.67 -19.57 21.24
N ARG A 369 -7.53 -18.68 20.77
CA ARG A 369 -8.75 -18.26 21.46
C ARG A 369 -9.92 -18.32 20.49
N ALA A 370 -11.02 -18.93 20.92
CA ALA A 370 -12.29 -18.94 20.22
C ALA A 370 -13.34 -18.22 21.08
N VAL A 371 -14.11 -17.33 20.46
CA VAL A 371 -15.19 -16.57 21.11
C VAL A 371 -16.45 -16.73 20.27
N ILE A 372 -17.53 -17.20 20.90
CA ILE A 372 -18.86 -17.27 20.28
C ILE A 372 -19.63 -16.01 20.68
N ALA A 373 -19.96 -15.17 19.71
CA ALA A 373 -20.66 -13.90 19.96
C ALA A 373 -21.84 -13.71 19.01
N LYS A 374 -22.89 -13.03 19.47
CA LYS A 374 -24.09 -12.72 18.68
C LYS A 374 -23.97 -11.43 17.87
N ASP A 375 -23.29 -10.46 18.46
CA ASP A 375 -23.11 -9.12 17.92
C ASP A 375 -21.78 -8.52 18.43
N ILE A 376 -21.48 -7.30 17.99
CA ILE A 376 -20.25 -6.60 18.34
C ILE A 376 -20.16 -6.30 19.84
N ALA A 377 -21.27 -5.95 20.49
CA ALA A 377 -21.28 -5.63 21.93
C ALA A 377 -20.98 -6.88 22.77
N ASP A 378 -21.61 -8.01 22.43
CA ASP A 378 -21.37 -9.32 23.04
C ASP A 378 -19.92 -9.78 22.80
N ALA A 379 -19.37 -9.56 21.59
CA ALA A 379 -17.98 -9.84 21.28
C ALA A 379 -17.00 -9.03 22.14
N VAL A 380 -17.24 -7.72 22.29
CA VAL A 380 -16.42 -6.83 23.13
C VAL A 380 -16.42 -7.28 24.59
N GLN A 381 -17.59 -7.68 25.12
CA GLN A 381 -17.71 -8.20 26.47
C GLN A 381 -16.93 -9.52 26.62
N LYS A 382 -17.16 -10.48 25.73
CA LYS A 382 -16.57 -11.83 25.81
C LYS A 382 -15.07 -11.86 25.55
N LEU A 383 -14.54 -11.01 24.68
CA LEU A 383 -13.09 -10.86 24.50
C LEU A 383 -12.36 -10.44 25.79
N GLY A 384 -13.06 -9.75 26.70
CA GLY A 384 -12.58 -9.35 28.01
C GLY A 384 -12.92 -10.30 29.15
N SER A 385 -13.68 -11.37 28.91
CA SER A 385 -14.17 -12.28 29.95
C SER A 385 -13.42 -13.62 29.95
N SER A 386 -13.72 -14.46 30.94
CA SER A 386 -13.31 -15.87 31.00
C SER A 386 -14.52 -16.80 31.06
N ASP A 387 -15.61 -16.43 30.39
CA ASP A 387 -16.85 -17.22 30.32
C ASP A 387 -16.58 -18.55 29.61
N SER A 388 -16.51 -19.64 30.38
CA SER A 388 -16.18 -20.98 29.88
C SER A 388 -17.23 -21.57 28.94
N GLY A 389 -18.44 -20.99 28.85
CA GLY A 389 -19.47 -21.41 27.90
C GLY A 389 -19.27 -20.87 26.48
N HIS A 390 -18.59 -19.73 26.34
CA HIS A 390 -18.49 -19.01 25.05
C HIS A 390 -17.06 -18.58 24.70
N VAL A 391 -16.11 -18.68 25.63
CA VAL A 391 -14.72 -18.28 25.46
C VAL A 391 -13.81 -19.47 25.78
N PHE A 392 -13.08 -19.93 24.76
CA PHE A 392 -12.16 -21.06 24.88
C PHE A 392 -10.76 -20.59 24.54
N THR A 393 -9.81 -20.73 25.48
CA THR A 393 -8.40 -20.39 25.25
C THR A 393 -7.55 -21.62 25.54
N GLN A 394 -6.75 -22.06 24.57
CA GLN A 394 -5.88 -23.22 24.71
C GLN A 394 -4.59 -23.08 23.90
N GLU A 395 -3.57 -23.83 24.29
CA GLU A 395 -2.38 -24.07 23.48
C GLU A 395 -2.52 -25.42 22.79
N THR A 396 -2.51 -25.44 21.45
CA THR A 396 -2.50 -26.69 20.70
C THR A 396 -1.09 -27.26 20.62
N LYS A 397 -0.92 -28.49 21.11
CA LYS A 397 0.33 -29.25 21.04
C LYS A 397 0.49 -30.02 19.73
N GLN A 398 -0.60 -30.28 19.02
CA GLN A 398 -0.63 -31.05 17.79
C GLN A 398 -1.59 -30.41 16.78
N GLN A 399 -1.10 -30.16 15.58
CA GLN A 399 -1.96 -29.79 14.46
C GLN A 399 -2.71 -31.03 13.96
N ASN A 400 -4.02 -30.90 13.76
CA ASN A 400 -4.90 -31.93 13.20
C ASN A 400 -4.82 -33.27 13.96
N PRO A 401 -5.24 -33.33 15.24
CA PRO A 401 -5.32 -34.60 15.96
C PRO A 401 -6.31 -35.56 15.28
N PRO A 402 -6.13 -36.89 15.42
CA PRO A 402 -7.08 -37.86 14.88
C PRO A 402 -8.46 -37.67 15.53
N VAL A 403 -9.50 -37.70 14.69
CA VAL A 403 -10.89 -37.49 15.11
C VAL A 403 -11.67 -38.78 14.94
N VAL A 404 -12.39 -39.21 15.98
CA VAL A 404 -13.27 -40.39 15.96
C VAL A 404 -14.72 -39.91 16.12
N PHE A 405 -15.57 -40.21 15.13
CA PHE A 405 -17.00 -39.94 15.22
C PHE A 405 -17.71 -41.16 15.82
N MET A 406 -18.40 -40.95 16.94
CA MET A 406 -19.17 -41.99 17.63
C MET A 406 -20.66 -41.74 17.37
N PHE A 407 -21.33 -42.74 16.77
CA PHE A 407 -22.76 -42.67 16.47
C PHE A 407 -23.51 -43.52 17.51
N PRO A 408 -24.14 -42.90 18.51
CA PRO A 408 -24.87 -43.64 19.53
C PRO A 408 -26.13 -44.31 18.94
N GLY A 409 -26.56 -45.39 19.57
CA GLY A 409 -27.82 -46.07 19.24
C GLY A 409 -29.05 -45.31 19.76
N GLN A 410 -30.15 -46.05 19.97
CA GLN A 410 -31.41 -45.50 20.45
C GLN A 410 -31.31 -44.91 21.87
N GLY A 411 -32.02 -43.81 22.14
CA GLY A 411 -32.16 -43.21 23.48
C GLY A 411 -31.79 -41.72 23.57
N SER A 412 -31.20 -41.14 22.52
CA SER A 412 -30.81 -39.72 22.46
C SER A 412 -31.85 -38.81 21.79
N GLN A 413 -32.91 -39.38 21.21
CA GLN A 413 -33.92 -38.62 20.47
C GLN A 413 -34.76 -37.71 21.40
N HIS A 414 -35.10 -36.52 20.91
CA HIS A 414 -36.02 -35.60 21.58
C HIS A 414 -36.86 -34.81 20.56
N VAL A 415 -37.99 -34.25 21.00
CA VAL A 415 -38.84 -33.40 20.14
C VAL A 415 -38.03 -32.21 19.64
N ASN A 416 -38.17 -31.87 18.36
CA ASN A 416 -37.44 -30.81 17.65
C ASN A 416 -35.91 -30.97 17.58
N MET A 417 -35.37 -32.17 17.82
CA MET A 417 -33.94 -32.40 17.57
C MET A 417 -33.56 -31.96 16.14
N CYS A 418 -32.46 -31.22 16.02
CA CYS A 418 -31.94 -30.68 14.75
C CYS A 418 -32.86 -29.71 13.98
N ARG A 419 -33.96 -29.21 14.56
CA ARG A 419 -34.86 -28.26 13.87
C ARG A 419 -34.14 -27.00 13.39
N GLU A 420 -33.35 -26.37 14.26
CA GLU A 420 -32.60 -25.16 13.90
C GLU A 420 -31.60 -25.42 12.77
N LEU A 421 -30.93 -26.58 12.78
CA LEU A 421 -30.03 -27.01 11.71
C LEU A 421 -30.78 -27.19 10.39
N TYR A 422 -31.95 -27.84 10.41
CA TYR A 422 -32.78 -28.01 9.21
C TYR A 422 -33.28 -26.67 8.63
N GLU A 423 -33.63 -25.71 9.49
CA GLU A 423 -34.12 -24.39 9.10
C GLU A 423 -33.00 -23.50 8.51
N HIS A 424 -31.78 -23.52 9.09
CA HIS A 424 -30.74 -22.53 8.78
C HIS A 424 -29.49 -23.08 8.07
N GLU A 425 -29.26 -24.40 8.04
CA GLU A 425 -28.05 -24.99 7.44
C GLU A 425 -28.42 -25.82 6.21
N ALA A 426 -28.21 -25.23 5.03
CA ALA A 426 -28.54 -25.87 3.74
C ALA A 426 -27.81 -27.20 3.50
N VAL A 427 -26.66 -27.44 4.14
CA VAL A 427 -25.90 -28.70 4.06
C VAL A 427 -26.53 -29.80 4.92
N PHE A 428 -27.24 -29.44 5.98
CA PHE A 428 -27.92 -30.41 6.86
C PHE A 428 -29.26 -30.88 6.28
N ARG A 429 -29.94 -30.00 5.54
CA ARG A 429 -31.17 -30.29 4.79
C ARG A 429 -30.88 -31.15 3.56
#